data_AF-A0A1S9ASI7-F1
#
_entry.id   AF-A0A1S9ASI7-F1
#
_cell.length_a   1.000
_cell.length_b   1.000
_cell.length_c   1.000
_cell.angle_alpha   90.00
_cell.angle_beta   90.00
_cell.angle_gamma   90.00
#
_symmetry.space_group_name_H-M   'P 1'
#
loop_
_entity.id
_entity.type
_entity.pdbx_description
1 polymer ?
#
loop_
_entity_poly.entity_id
_entity_poly.type
_entity_poly.pdbx_seq_one_letter_code
_entity_poly.pdbx_strand_id
1 'polypeptide(L)'
;MVTASPSAAVQLHLVPAGRRLDFPVAPGQYAYVFRRAPHEPWQCVAHNACSPYLDRSPANGVIEYMVHYRDAAGTLVTTTAVVRANPALLPVRIDTTSL
;
A
#
# COMPACT_ATOMS: atom_id res chain seq x y z
N MET A 1 12.27 -30.19 1.28
CA MET A 1 11.56 -29.16 0.51
C MET A 1 11.31 -27.99 1.45
N VAL A 2 11.96 -26.86 1.23
CA VAL A 2 11.70 -25.64 2.03
C VAL A 2 10.55 -24.89 1.36
N THR A 3 9.35 -25.01 1.93
CA THR A 3 8.24 -24.14 1.58
C THR A 3 8.59 -22.74 2.06
N ALA A 4 9.13 -21.91 1.17
CA ALA A 4 9.19 -20.49 1.39
C ALA A 4 7.76 -20.01 1.59
N SER A 5 7.40 -19.64 2.82
CA SER A 5 6.17 -18.90 3.08
C SER A 5 6.12 -17.76 2.08
N PRO A 6 5.07 -17.60 1.26
CA PRO A 6 4.98 -16.46 0.38
C PRO A 6 4.94 -15.25 1.31
N SER A 7 6.08 -14.57 1.46
CA SER A 7 6.12 -13.26 2.08
C SER A 7 5.14 -12.45 1.23
N ALA A 8 3.99 -12.11 1.80
CA ALA A 8 2.89 -11.49 1.10
C ALA A 8 3.39 -10.18 0.48
N ALA A 9 3.85 -10.27 -0.76
CA ALA A 9 4.57 -9.19 -1.40
C ALA A 9 3.52 -8.16 -1.82
N VAL A 10 3.54 -7.00 -1.15
CA VAL A 10 2.76 -5.84 -1.57
C VAL A 10 3.40 -5.33 -2.86
N GLN A 11 2.62 -5.24 -3.91
CA GLN A 11 3.02 -4.57 -5.13
C GLN A 11 2.48 -3.14 -5.10
N LEU A 12 3.36 -2.17 -5.33
CA LEU A 12 3.03 -0.76 -5.31
C LEU A 12 3.16 -0.17 -6.71
N HIS A 13 2.06 0.36 -7.22
CA HIS A 13 1.97 0.95 -8.54
C HIS A 13 1.59 2.43 -8.43
N LEU A 14 2.37 3.28 -9.09
CA LEU A 14 2.04 4.68 -9.26
C LEU A 14 1.16 4.83 -10.49
N VAL A 15 -0.10 5.23 -10.29
CA VAL A 15 -1.09 5.43 -11.34
C VAL A 15 -1.54 6.89 -11.35
N PRO A 16 -2.12 7.41 -12.46
CA PRO A 16 -2.58 8.80 -12.50
C PRO A 16 -3.60 9.17 -11.42
N ALA A 17 -4.35 8.18 -10.91
CA ALA A 17 -5.32 8.36 -9.83
C ALA A 17 -4.72 8.32 -8.42
N GLY A 18 -3.43 7.98 -8.26
CA GLY A 18 -2.77 7.89 -6.96
C GLY A 18 -1.81 6.70 -6.82
N ARG A 19 -1.65 6.22 -5.59
CA ARG A 19 -0.78 5.08 -5.24
C ARG A 19 -1.63 3.84 -5.05
N ARG A 20 -1.54 2.89 -5.98
CA ARG A 20 -2.28 1.62 -5.96
C ARG A 20 -1.43 0.54 -5.29
N LEU A 21 -2.02 -0.13 -4.30
CA LEU A 21 -1.43 -1.24 -3.59
C LEU A 21 -2.19 -2.52 -3.95
N ASP A 22 -1.46 -3.50 -4.49
CA ASP A 22 -1.95 -4.84 -4.74
C ASP A 22 -1.32 -5.78 -3.72
N PHE A 23 -2.15 -6.59 -3.06
CA PHE A 23 -1.70 -7.49 -1.99
C PHE A 23 -2.69 -8.65 -1.83
N PRO A 24 -2.21 -9.88 -1.56
CA PRO A 24 -3.09 -11.01 -1.30
C PRO A 24 -3.79 -10.84 0.05
N VAL A 25 -5.03 -11.30 0.18
CA VAL A 25 -5.73 -11.42 1.47
C VAL A 25 -6.21 -12.86 1.60
N ALA A 26 -5.68 -13.60 2.57
CA ALA A 26 -6.14 -14.97 2.81
C ALA A 26 -7.53 -14.97 3.46
N PRO A 27 -8.35 -16.02 3.24
CA PRO A 27 -9.63 -16.16 3.93
C PRO A 27 -9.49 -16.06 5.45
N GLY A 28 -10.39 -15.31 6.09
CA GLY A 28 -10.36 -15.07 7.54
C GLY A 28 -9.30 -14.07 8.01
N GLN A 29 -8.55 -13.45 7.09
CA GLN A 29 -7.66 -12.34 7.38
C GLN A 29 -8.23 -11.02 6.88
N TYR A 30 -7.88 -9.95 7.60
CA TYR A 30 -8.29 -8.60 7.33
C TYR A 30 -7.04 -7.75 7.14
N ALA A 31 -6.90 -7.10 5.98
CA ALA A 31 -5.75 -6.26 5.67
C ALA A 31 -5.94 -4.84 6.20
N TYR A 32 -4.95 -4.32 6.90
CA TYR A 32 -4.92 -2.96 7.43
C TYR A 32 -3.75 -2.26 6.76
N VAL A 33 -4.02 -1.20 6.01
CA VAL A 33 -3.00 -0.46 5.27
C VAL A 33 -2.49 0.68 6.13
N PHE A 34 -1.18 0.67 6.37
CA PHE A 34 -0.46 1.73 7.05
C PHE A 34 0.34 2.54 6.05
N ARG A 35 0.34 3.85 6.26
CA ARG A 35 1.06 4.85 5.46
C ARG A 35 1.90 5.71 6.39
N ARG A 36 3.08 6.15 5.94
CA ARG A 36 3.74 7.32 6.53
C ARG A 36 4.39 8.19 5.47
N ALA A 37 4.38 9.50 5.73
CA ALA A 37 5.21 10.46 5.02
C ALA A 37 6.60 10.54 5.70
N PRO A 38 7.60 11.17 5.05
CA PRO A 38 8.90 11.39 5.68
C PRO A 38 8.74 12.16 6.99
N HIS A 39 9.39 11.68 8.04
CA HIS A 39 9.33 12.26 9.39
C HIS A 39 7.95 12.26 10.06
N GLU A 40 6.96 11.58 9.49
CA GLU A 40 5.65 11.39 10.12
C GLU A 40 5.52 9.99 10.74
N PRO A 41 4.70 9.85 11.80
CA PRO A 41 4.37 8.53 12.35
C PRO A 41 3.56 7.70 11.35
N TRP A 42 3.58 6.37 11.54
CA TRP A 42 2.70 5.46 10.80
C TRP A 42 1.23 5.73 11.14
N GLN A 43 0.40 5.87 10.10
CA GLN A 43 -1.03 6.07 10.20
C GLN A 43 -1.76 4.92 9.51
N CYS A 44 -2.79 4.37 10.18
CA CYS A 44 -3.69 3.41 9.55
C CYS A 44 -4.63 4.17 8.61
N VAL A 45 -4.44 4.04 7.30
CA VAL A 45 -5.22 4.75 6.27
C VAL A 45 -6.39 3.92 5.74
N ALA A 46 -6.38 2.61 5.98
CA ALA A 46 -7.51 1.74 5.67
C ALA A 46 -7.57 0.54 6.62
N HIS A 47 -8.77 0.26 7.10
CA HIS A 47 -9.10 -0.91 7.90
C HIS A 47 -9.87 -1.89 7.01
N ASN A 48 -9.54 -3.18 7.09
CA ASN A 48 -10.14 -4.21 6.23
C ASN A 48 -10.13 -3.81 4.73
N ALA A 49 -8.96 -3.39 4.24
CA ALA A 49 -8.79 -2.98 2.86
C ALA A 49 -8.90 -4.17 1.91
N CYS A 50 -9.64 -3.98 0.82
CA CYS A 50 -9.63 -4.91 -0.31
C CYS A 50 -8.47 -4.58 -1.25
N SER A 51 -7.97 -5.60 -1.97
CA SER A 51 -7.02 -5.41 -3.05
C SER A 51 -7.75 -5.34 -4.41
N PRO A 52 -7.40 -4.39 -5.30
CA PRO A 52 -6.44 -3.30 -5.10
C PRO A 52 -6.97 -2.20 -4.18
N TYR A 53 -6.09 -1.65 -3.33
CA TYR A 53 -6.35 -0.43 -2.54
C TYR A 53 -5.72 0.77 -3.25
N LEU A 54 -6.45 1.89 -3.37
CA LEU A 54 -5.96 3.10 -4.02
C LEU A 54 -5.90 4.26 -3.02
N ASP A 55 -4.68 4.68 -2.68
CA ASP A 55 -4.45 5.88 -1.87
C ASP A 55 -4.39 7.13 -2.75
N ARG A 56 -5.39 7.99 -2.59
CA ARG A 56 -5.53 9.29 -3.29
C ARG A 56 -5.11 10.49 -2.43
N SER A 57 -4.65 10.26 -1.20
CA SER A 57 -4.26 11.33 -0.30
C SER A 57 -3.16 12.21 -0.91
N PRO A 58 -3.13 13.52 -0.68
CA PRO A 58 -1.99 14.33 -1.07
C PRO A 58 -0.73 13.83 -0.35
N ALA A 59 0.38 13.85 -1.08
CA ALA A 59 1.66 13.32 -0.61
C ALA A 59 2.80 14.22 -1.07
N ASN A 60 3.58 14.71 -0.11
CA ASN A 60 4.81 15.45 -0.36
C ASN A 60 5.99 14.52 -0.06
N GLY A 61 6.82 14.24 -1.07
CA GLY A 61 7.98 13.35 -0.92
C GLY A 61 7.64 11.86 -0.94
N VAL A 62 8.63 11.03 -0.59
CA VAL A 62 8.53 9.56 -0.66
C VAL A 62 7.55 9.07 0.41
N ILE A 63 6.51 8.38 -0.01
CA ILE A 63 5.54 7.76 0.89
C ILE A 63 5.88 6.30 1.09
N GLU A 64 5.86 5.84 2.33
CA GLU A 64 6.08 4.44 2.68
C GLU A 64 4.75 3.79 3.06
N TYR A 65 4.59 2.53 2.68
CA TYR A 65 3.43 1.71 3.01
C TYR A 65 3.82 0.37 3.58
N MET A 66 2.91 -0.17 4.39
CA MET A 66 3.00 -1.49 4.98
C MET A 66 1.58 -2.03 5.19
N VAL A 67 1.38 -3.33 5.05
CA VAL A 67 0.09 -3.98 5.30
C VAL A 67 0.22 -4.89 6.53
N HIS A 68 -0.68 -4.71 7.48
CA HIS A 68 -0.85 -5.62 8.61
C HIS A 68 -2.04 -6.53 8.32
N TYR A 69 -1.85 -7.84 8.45
CA TYR A 69 -2.93 -8.80 8.38
C TYR A 69 -3.35 -9.19 9.79
N ARG A 70 -4.64 -9.07 10.07
CA ARG A 70 -5.24 -9.45 11.34
C ARG A 70 -6.23 -10.58 11.16
N ASP A 71 -6.38 -11.43 12.16
CA ASP A 71 -7.45 -12.44 12.20
C ASP A 71 -8.79 -11.82 12.62
N ALA A 72 -9.84 -12.66 12.69
CA ALA A 72 -11.17 -12.24 13.12
C ALA A 72 -11.25 -11.78 14.59
N ALA A 73 -10.27 -12.14 15.42
CA ALA A 73 -10.15 -11.63 16.79
C ALA A 73 -9.39 -10.28 16.85
N GLY A 74 -8.89 -9.79 15.72
CA GLY A 74 -8.12 -8.55 15.62
C GLY A 74 -6.64 -8.71 15.94
N THR A 75 -6.16 -9.94 16.13
CA THR A 75 -4.77 -10.27 16.44
C THR A 75 -3.90 -10.09 15.20
N LEU A 76 -2.73 -9.48 15.34
CA LEU A 76 -1.76 -9.36 14.24
C LEU A 76 -1.20 -10.74 13.89
N VAL A 77 -1.44 -11.18 12.65
CA VAL A 77 -0.96 -12.46 12.11
C VAL A 77 0.38 -12.27 11.40
N THR A 78 0.46 -11.27 10.52
CA THR A 78 1.70 -10.97 9.79
C THR A 78 1.72 -9.54 9.30
N THR A 79 2.92 -9.08 8.96
CA THR A 79 3.18 -7.73 8.45
C THR A 79 4.05 -7.84 7.21
N THR A 80 3.73 -7.07 6.19
CA THR A 80 4.51 -7.05 4.94
C THR A 80 5.79 -6.24 5.11
N ALA A 81 6.74 -6.43 4.19
CA ALA A 81 7.84 -5.48 4.05
C ALA A 81 7.30 -4.08 3.71
N VAL A 82 8.09 -3.06 4.06
CA VAL A 82 7.78 -1.67 3.71
C VAL A 82 8.05 -1.45 2.22
N VAL A 83 7.06 -0.92 1.51
CA VAL A 83 7.18 -0.53 0.10
C VAL A 83 7.13 1.00 -0.04
N ARG A 84 7.83 1.55 -1.02
CA ARG A 84 8.05 3.00 -1.15
C ARG A 84 7.53 3.53 -2.48
N ALA A 85 6.71 4.57 -2.42
CA ALA A 85 6.25 5.35 -3.56
C ALA A 85 7.07 6.63 -3.64
N ASN A 86 7.95 6.73 -4.65
CA ASN A 86 8.61 7.98 -4.96
C ASN A 86 7.73 8.82 -5.90
N PRO A 87 7.23 10.00 -5.50
CA PRO A 87 6.38 10.84 -6.35
C PRO A 87 7.08 11.27 -7.65
N ALA A 88 8.41 11.27 -7.71
CA ALA A 88 9.16 11.56 -8.95
C ALA A 88 8.95 10.53 -10.07
N LEU A 89 8.36 9.37 -9.74
CA LEU A 89 8.05 8.29 -10.69
C LEU A 89 6.55 8.28 -11.09
N LEU A 90 5.76 9.27 -10.66
CA LEU A 90 4.39 9.40 -11.14
C LEU A 90 4.44 9.73 -12.65
N PRO A 91 3.71 8.99 -13.51
CA PRO A 91 3.59 9.38 -14.90
C PRO A 91 2.99 10.79 -14.94
N VAL A 92 3.76 11.75 -15.44
CA VAL A 92 3.29 13.12 -15.61
C VAL A 92 2.04 13.06 -16.48
N ARG A 93 0.92 13.62 -16.03
CA ARG A 93 -0.19 13.90 -16.94
C ARG A 93 0.35 14.94 -17.92
N ILE A 94 0.79 14.51 -19.10
CA ILE A 94 0.95 15.43 -20.23
C ILE A 94 -0.48 15.82 -20.60
N ASP A 95 -1.00 16.89 -19.98
CA ASP A 95 -2.22 17.52 -20.44
C ASP A 95 -1.88 18.15 -21.79
N THR A 96 -2.28 17.46 -22.87
CA THR A 96 -2.05 17.93 -24.23
C THR A 96 -3.17 18.92 -24.56
N THR A 97 -3.24 20.05 -23.86
CA THR A 97 -4.06 21.17 -24.31
C THR A 97 -3.27 21.91 -25.38
N SER A 98 -3.48 21.50 -26.62
CA SER A 98 -3.09 22.26 -27.82
C SER A 98 -4.08 23.39 -28.03
N LEU A 99 -3.59 24.63 -28.07
CA LEU A 99 -4.18 25.76 -28.80
C LEU A 99 -3.05 26.63 -29.34
#